data_AF-A0A932ELT2-F1
#
_entry.id   AF-A0A932ELT2-F1
#
_cell.length_a   1.000
_cell.length_b   1.000
_cell.length_c   1.000
_cell.angle_alpha   90.00
_cell.angle_beta   90.00
_cell.angle_gamma   90.00
#
_symmetry.space_group_name_H-M   'P 1'
#
loop_
_entity.id
_entity.type
_entity.pdbx_description
1 polymer ?
#
loop_
_entity_poly.entity_id
_entity_poly.type
_entity_poly.pdbx_seq_one_letter_code
_entity_poly.pdbx_strand_id
1 'polypeptide(L)'
;MDKKVKVENLSPYEKKLTVEVPAPLVEQALQSYYASMSKSVKMKGFREGKAPVQMVKMQFQGEVTREVISRVMNETYSEAVTEQALFPVAQPRVEVQPWQQGQPLVYTACVEIKPPVEVKSYAGLSAEKEKISIDKKQVEATLEQLRESKAQLKTVSVPRGIQAKDFVVMDFEGLMDGKVIPGGASQNFLYEMGSNRFVSGFEEGLKEMKPEEQKEIQVTYPQDFHEKKLAGKQVVFKVSVKEIKEKEMPPLDDVFAQQIEGCKSVEELRTKIHDDLVKREENRIKKELEKKILTQLVEKNELTPPPSMVKQQYDFLVDDSQRRLTQMGLKDPELEEQLQKWEPELQTRAQFDVKVVLLIEALVKKEKLEISEKELDEGLEKIAKSANSTVPKVKTYFKEKGTLSQVRWQLLQDKAVEFLLSKAKIK
;
A
#
# COMPACT_ATOMS: atom_id res chain seq x y z
N MET A 1 39.95 24.69 18.23
CA MET A 1 39.01 25.14 19.28
C MET A 1 37.72 24.47 18.92
N ASP A 2 37.54 23.26 19.42
CA ASP A 2 36.64 22.33 18.78
C ASP A 2 35.27 22.39 19.45
N LYS A 3 34.23 22.09 18.68
CA LYS A 3 32.87 21.95 19.19
C LYS A 3 32.85 20.93 20.35
N LYS A 4 32.02 21.17 21.35
CA LYS A 4 31.79 20.19 22.42
C LYS A 4 30.48 19.46 22.13
N VAL A 5 30.55 18.13 22.13
CA VAL A 5 29.38 17.26 21.93
C VAL A 5 29.18 16.45 23.20
N LYS A 6 28.01 16.58 23.82
CA LYS A 6 27.57 15.74 24.93
C LYS A 6 26.46 14.82 24.44
N VAL A 7 26.61 13.52 24.65
CA VAL A 7 25.62 12.50 24.30
C VAL A 7 24.96 11.98 25.56
N GLU A 8 23.63 11.99 25.58
CA GLU A 8 22.81 11.41 26.65
C GLU A 8 21.88 10.35 26.04
N ASN A 9 21.80 9.17 26.66
CA ASN A 9 20.90 8.10 26.21
C ASN A 9 19.54 8.27 26.91
N LEU A 10 18.48 8.54 26.15
CA LEU A 10 17.13 8.66 26.71
C LEU A 10 16.40 7.32 26.68
N SER A 11 16.61 6.52 25.64
CA SER A 11 16.02 5.19 25.48
C SER A 11 16.95 4.29 24.63
N PRO A 12 16.61 2.99 24.42
CA PRO A 12 17.38 2.11 23.54
C PRO A 12 17.49 2.60 22.08
N TYR A 13 16.59 3.49 21.66
CA TYR A 13 16.54 4.04 20.31
C TYR A 13 16.66 5.57 20.26
N GLU A 14 16.55 6.30 21.37
CA GLU A 14 16.60 7.77 21.37
C GLU A 14 17.82 8.28 22.14
N LYS A 15 18.60 9.14 21.49
CA LYS A 15 19.76 9.82 22.07
C LYS A 15 19.62 11.32 21.93
N LYS A 16 20.06 12.05 22.95
CA LYS A 16 20.08 13.50 22.98
C LYS A 16 21.53 13.98 22.79
N LEU A 17 21.77 14.71 21.72
CA LEU A 17 23.05 15.35 21.42
C LEU A 17 22.95 16.82 21.81
N THR A 18 23.70 17.25 22.82
CA THR A 18 23.90 18.67 23.10
C THR A 18 25.20 19.11 22.46
N VAL A 19 25.10 20.02 21.49
CA VAL A 19 26.24 20.53 20.72
C VAL A 19 26.44 22.00 21.11
N GLU A 20 27.65 22.31 21.57
CA GLU A 20 28.11 23.66 21.85
C GLU A 20 29.18 24.03 20.81
N VAL A 21 28.83 24.99 19.95
CA VAL A 21 29.72 25.54 18.93
C VAL A 21 30.35 26.83 19.46
N PRO A 22 31.69 26.88 19.59
CA PRO A 22 32.40 28.08 20.03
C PRO A 22 32.05 29.34 19.22
N ALA A 23 31.93 30.49 19.90
CA ALA A 23 31.66 31.77 19.27
C ALA A 23 32.59 32.11 18.07
N PRO A 24 33.91 31.86 18.12
CA PRO A 24 34.80 32.15 16.98
C PRO A 24 34.42 31.42 15.68
N LEU A 25 33.92 30.18 15.79
CA LEU A 25 33.49 29.41 14.61
C LEU A 25 32.20 29.99 14.00
N VAL A 26 31.25 30.37 14.86
CA VAL A 26 30.00 31.02 14.44
C VAL A 26 30.29 32.37 13.78
N GLU A 27 31.19 33.16 14.35
CA GLU A 27 31.61 34.45 13.80
C GLU A 27 32.33 34.30 12.45
N GLN A 28 33.20 33.29 12.31
CA GLN A 28 33.87 32.98 11.05
C GLN A 28 32.87 32.59 9.96
N ALA A 29 31.87 31.78 10.29
CA ALA A 29 30.80 31.41 9.37
C ALA A 29 29.97 32.63 8.95
N LEU A 30 29.61 33.50 9.90
CA LEU A 30 28.91 34.77 9.61
C LEU A 30 29.73 35.65 8.68
N GLN A 31 31.00 35.88 8.98
CA GLN A 31 31.88 36.70 8.14
C GLN A 31 32.00 36.15 6.72
N SER A 32 32.16 34.84 6.57
CA SER A 32 32.25 34.16 5.28
C SER A 32 30.95 34.30 4.48
N TYR A 33 29.80 34.16 5.14
CA TYR A 33 28.49 34.32 4.50
C TYR A 33 28.27 35.76 4.03
N TYR A 34 28.52 36.76 4.89
CA TYR A 34 28.42 38.17 4.49
C TYR A 34 29.36 38.52 3.34
N ALA A 35 30.57 37.95 3.30
CA ALA A 35 31.52 38.16 2.19
C ALA A 35 31.08 37.47 0.89
N SER A 36 30.34 36.36 0.97
CA SER A 36 29.74 35.73 -0.20
C SER A 36 28.53 36.52 -0.71
N MET A 37 27.68 36.99 0.20
CA MET A 37 26.46 37.71 -0.12
C MET A 37 26.76 39.10 -0.68
N SER A 38 27.81 39.78 -0.22
CA SER A 38 28.22 41.07 -0.78
C SER A 38 28.58 41.00 -2.27
N LYS A 39 28.96 39.82 -2.78
CA LYS A 39 29.29 39.58 -4.19
C LYS A 39 28.06 39.34 -5.07
N SER A 40 26.92 38.98 -4.50
CA SER A 40 25.70 38.62 -5.23
C SER A 40 24.49 39.51 -4.92
N VAL A 41 24.51 40.27 -3.82
CA VAL A 41 23.36 41.04 -3.37
C VAL A 41 23.14 42.29 -4.22
N LYS A 42 21.89 42.53 -4.60
CA LYS A 42 21.44 43.80 -5.20
C LYS A 42 21.07 44.75 -4.06
N MET A 43 21.87 45.78 -3.89
CA MET A 43 21.64 46.82 -2.87
C MET A 43 21.37 48.15 -3.54
N LYS A 44 20.31 48.85 -3.09
CA LYS A 44 19.95 50.17 -3.61
C LYS A 44 21.13 51.14 -3.42
N GLY A 45 21.59 51.76 -4.50
CA GLY A 45 22.72 52.69 -4.49
C GLY A 45 24.10 52.06 -4.77
N PHE A 46 24.20 50.73 -4.91
CA PHE A 46 25.44 50.04 -5.26
C PHE A 46 25.26 49.18 -6.50
N ARG A 47 26.30 49.12 -7.34
CA ARG A 47 26.34 48.13 -8.43
C ARG A 47 26.39 46.73 -7.82
N GLU A 48 25.67 45.80 -8.44
CA GLU A 48 25.63 44.39 -8.03
C GLU A 48 27.04 43.85 -7.75
N GLY A 49 27.22 43.26 -6.57
CA GLY A 49 28.50 42.70 -6.13
C GLY A 49 29.55 43.72 -5.64
N LYS A 50 29.21 45.02 -5.54
CA LYS A 50 30.12 46.09 -5.10
C LYS A 50 29.68 46.79 -3.81
N ALA A 51 28.64 46.29 -3.14
CA ALA A 51 28.20 46.82 -1.86
C ALA A 51 29.22 46.50 -0.75
N PRO A 52 29.64 47.49 0.07
CA PRO A 52 30.50 47.24 1.23
C PRO A 52 29.87 46.27 2.23
N VAL A 53 30.67 45.33 2.74
CA VAL A 53 30.20 44.27 3.66
C VAL A 53 29.51 44.84 4.92
N GLN A 54 29.94 46.00 5.42
CA GLN A 54 29.29 46.67 6.57
C GLN A 54 27.86 47.12 6.27
N MET A 55 27.59 47.66 5.09
CA MET A 55 26.23 48.06 4.68
C MET A 55 25.33 46.84 4.49
N VAL A 56 25.90 45.75 3.94
CA VAL A 56 25.21 44.47 3.75
C VAL A 56 24.84 43.86 5.11
N LYS A 57 25.75 43.92 6.08
CA LYS A 57 25.51 43.49 7.46
C LYS A 57 24.36 44.25 8.10
N MET A 58 24.34 45.57 8.01
CA MET A 58 23.28 46.40 8.62
C MET A 58 21.89 46.11 8.03
N GLN A 59 21.80 45.90 6.71
CA GLN A 59 20.51 45.72 6.04
C GLN A 59 19.93 44.31 6.21
N PHE A 60 20.76 43.27 6.23
CA PHE A 60 20.32 41.88 6.17
C PHE A 60 20.63 41.07 7.45
N GLN A 61 20.96 41.75 8.56
CA GLN A 61 21.48 41.12 9.77
C GLN A 61 20.62 39.95 10.26
N GLY A 62 19.30 40.14 10.38
CA GLY A 62 18.40 39.13 10.94
C GLY A 62 18.24 37.90 10.06
N GLU A 63 18.15 38.10 8.73
CA GLU A 63 17.99 37.01 7.75
C GLU A 63 19.28 36.19 7.64
N VAL A 64 20.42 36.88 7.49
CA VAL A 64 21.73 36.22 7.42
C VAL A 64 22.03 35.45 8.69
N THR A 65 21.70 36.00 9.86
CA THR A 65 21.95 35.31 11.12
C THR A 65 21.16 34.00 11.20
N ARG A 66 19.89 33.98 10.81
CA ARG A 66 19.09 32.74 10.81
C ARG A 66 19.65 31.71 9.84
N GLU A 67 19.99 32.12 8.63
CA GLU A 67 20.52 31.23 7.59
C GLU A 67 21.87 30.64 7.99
N VAL A 68 22.78 31.47 8.50
CA VAL A 68 24.10 31.02 8.94
C VAL A 68 24.01 30.11 10.16
N ILE A 69 23.17 30.45 11.14
CA ILE A 69 22.98 29.59 12.31
C ILE A 69 22.40 28.22 11.89
N SER A 70 21.40 28.20 11.02
CA SER A 70 20.86 26.96 10.44
C SER A 70 21.94 26.13 9.75
N ARG A 71 22.77 26.77 8.92
CA ARG A 71 23.87 26.10 8.22
C ARG A 71 24.93 25.54 9.17
N VAL A 72 25.40 26.35 10.12
CA VAL A 72 26.38 25.93 11.14
C VAL A 72 25.83 24.75 11.94
N MET A 73 24.56 24.77 12.33
CA MET A 73 23.93 23.65 13.01
C MET A 73 23.89 22.38 12.16
N ASN A 74 23.53 22.48 10.88
CA ASN A 74 23.49 21.31 9.98
C ASN A 74 24.89 20.69 9.79
N GLU A 75 25.92 21.52 9.57
CA GLU A 75 27.31 21.08 9.44
C GLU A 75 27.81 20.43 10.75
N THR A 76 27.67 21.14 11.88
CA THR A 76 28.15 20.64 13.18
C THR A 76 27.36 19.44 13.70
N TYR A 77 26.08 19.31 13.34
CA TYR A 77 25.27 18.12 13.62
C TYR A 77 25.75 16.91 12.82
N SER A 78 26.00 17.08 11.52
CA SER A 78 26.50 15.99 10.67
C SER A 78 27.85 15.48 11.16
N GLU A 79 28.74 16.38 11.57
CA GLU A 79 30.01 16.04 12.19
C GLU A 79 29.81 15.31 13.53
N ALA A 80 28.95 15.83 14.42
CA ALA A 80 28.69 15.21 15.72
C ALA A 80 28.11 13.80 15.62
N VAL A 81 27.19 13.56 14.67
CA VAL A 81 26.63 12.23 14.40
C VAL A 81 27.69 11.28 13.88
N THR A 82 28.57 11.75 13.00
CA THR A 82 29.68 10.95 12.43
C THR A 82 30.73 10.61 13.48
N GLU A 83 31.16 11.58 14.29
CA GLU A 83 32.10 11.39 15.40
C GLU A 83 31.60 10.38 16.43
N GLN A 84 30.29 10.35 16.68
CA GLN A 84 29.65 9.44 17.61
C GLN A 84 29.20 8.11 16.96
N ALA A 85 29.52 7.90 15.68
CA ALA A 85 29.12 6.75 14.87
C ALA A 85 27.61 6.42 15.00
N LEU A 86 26.78 7.46 15.05
CA LEU A 86 25.33 7.33 15.12
C LEU A 86 24.76 7.22 13.70
N PHE A 87 23.78 6.34 13.52
CA PHE A 87 23.07 6.16 12.25
C PHE A 87 21.59 6.49 12.47
N PRO A 88 21.20 7.78 12.34
CA PRO A 88 19.82 8.20 12.56
C PRO A 88 18.87 7.55 11.55
N VAL A 89 17.69 7.13 12.01
CA VAL A 89 16.63 6.58 11.16
C VAL A 89 15.65 7.64 10.63
N ALA A 90 15.75 8.86 11.17
CA ALA A 90 14.96 10.01 10.76
C ALA A 90 15.71 11.31 11.05
N GLN A 91 15.17 12.43 10.54
CA GLN A 91 15.68 13.75 10.89
C GLN A 91 15.54 14.01 12.40
N PRO A 92 16.53 14.64 13.03
CA PRO A 92 16.48 14.95 14.45
C PRO A 92 15.39 15.96 14.79
N ARG A 93 14.83 15.87 15.99
CA ARG A 93 14.13 17.00 16.61
C ARG A 93 15.18 17.95 17.20
N VAL A 94 15.26 19.17 16.69
CA VAL A 94 16.29 20.14 17.09
C VAL A 94 15.67 21.29 17.87
N GLU A 95 16.23 21.56 19.05
CA GLU A 95 15.89 22.68 19.90
C GLU A 95 17.10 23.60 20.02
N VAL A 96 16.94 24.86 19.64
CA VAL A 96 18.02 25.85 19.65
C VAL A 96 17.80 26.79 20.83
N GLN A 97 18.84 26.99 21.64
CA GLN A 97 18.77 27.99 22.69
C GLN A 97 18.85 29.40 22.07
N PRO A 98 18.19 30.42 22.66
CA PRO A 98 18.32 31.80 22.21
C PRO A 98 19.79 32.20 22.10
N TRP A 99 20.23 32.48 20.88
CA TRP A 99 21.62 32.83 20.59
C TRP A 99 21.79 34.35 20.45
N GLN A 100 22.91 34.85 20.97
CA GLN A 100 23.34 36.25 20.84
C GLN A 100 24.73 36.31 20.22
N GLN A 101 25.00 37.38 19.46
CA GLN A 101 26.29 37.58 18.83
C GLN A 101 27.42 37.63 19.88
N GLY A 102 28.53 36.94 19.60
CA GLY A 102 29.67 36.80 20.50
C GLY A 102 29.52 35.69 21.55
N GLN A 103 28.36 35.02 21.63
CA GLN A 103 28.15 33.86 22.50
C GLN A 103 28.31 32.54 21.72
N PRO A 104 28.66 31.43 22.38
CA PRO A 104 28.61 30.12 21.76
C PRO A 104 27.18 29.75 21.35
N LEU A 105 27.05 29.03 20.25
CA LEU A 105 25.77 28.49 19.81
C LEU A 105 25.54 27.13 20.48
N VAL A 106 24.48 27.02 21.27
CA VAL A 106 24.09 25.78 21.94
C VAL A 106 22.76 25.30 21.39
N TYR A 107 22.75 24.08 20.88
CA TYR A 107 21.53 23.41 20.46
C TYR A 107 21.51 21.96 20.91
N THR A 108 20.30 21.43 21.00
CA THR A 108 20.02 20.04 21.34
C THR A 108 19.39 19.36 20.13
N ALA A 109 19.91 18.20 19.74
CA ALA A 109 19.33 17.35 18.72
C ALA A 109 18.94 16.00 19.34
N CYS A 110 17.64 15.71 19.39
CA CYS A 110 17.12 14.39 19.72
C CYS A 110 17.11 13.53 18.47
N VAL A 111 17.92 12.47 18.47
CA VAL A 111 18.07 11.54 17.36
C VAL A 111 17.50 10.19 17.71
N GLU A 112 16.71 9.64 16.79
CA GLU A 112 16.30 8.25 16.84
C GLU A 112 17.30 7.41 16.02
N ILE A 113 17.82 6.34 16.62
CA ILE A 113 18.70 5.35 15.99
C ILE A 113 18.02 3.98 15.99
N LYS A 114 18.49 3.08 15.13
CA LYS A 114 18.09 1.67 15.23
C LYS A 114 18.52 1.11 16.60
N PRO A 115 17.60 0.52 17.37
CA PRO A 115 17.96 -0.06 18.66
C PRO A 115 18.87 -1.27 18.45
N PRO A 116 19.81 -1.55 19.37
CA PRO A 116 20.51 -2.82 19.40
C PRO A 116 19.52 -3.92 19.78
N VAL A 117 19.13 -4.75 18.80
CA VAL A 117 18.16 -5.84 19.00
C VAL A 117 18.90 -7.18 19.02
N GLU A 118 18.62 -7.98 20.04
CA GLU A 118 19.05 -9.38 20.12
C GLU A 118 17.84 -10.30 20.00
N VAL A 119 17.83 -11.16 18.99
CA VAL A 119 16.74 -12.12 18.81
C VAL A 119 16.89 -13.32 19.76
N LYS A 120 15.86 -13.52 20.59
CA LYS A 120 15.73 -14.63 21.55
C LYS A 120 14.64 -15.60 21.08
N SER A 121 14.76 -16.85 21.51
CA SER A 121 13.68 -17.86 21.43
C SER A 121 13.08 -18.11 20.03
N TYR A 122 13.86 -17.94 18.96
CA TYR A 122 13.43 -18.22 17.58
C TYR A 122 13.46 -19.72 17.23
N ALA A 123 14.27 -20.51 17.92
CA ALA A 123 14.26 -21.97 17.83
C ALA A 123 13.16 -22.54 18.75
N GLY A 124 12.22 -23.29 18.19
CA GLY A 124 11.11 -23.90 18.96
C GLY A 124 9.79 -23.14 18.92
N LEU A 125 9.63 -22.18 18.02
CA LEU A 125 8.31 -21.67 17.61
C LEU A 125 7.49 -22.82 17.00
N SER A 126 6.18 -22.80 17.14
CA SER A 126 5.32 -23.88 16.63
C SER A 126 4.08 -23.36 15.94
N ALA A 127 3.71 -23.97 14.83
CA ALA A 127 2.48 -23.64 14.12
C ALA A 127 1.84 -24.90 13.54
N GLU A 128 0.51 -24.91 13.48
CA GLU A 128 -0.25 -26.00 12.86
C GLU A 128 -0.41 -25.70 11.38
N LYS A 129 -0.02 -26.67 10.54
CA LYS A 129 -0.19 -26.60 9.09
C LYS A 129 -1.50 -27.28 8.72
N GLU A 130 -2.39 -26.52 8.13
CA GLU A 130 -3.62 -27.07 7.56
C GLU A 130 -3.28 -28.06 6.45
N LYS A 131 -4.01 -29.18 6.41
CA LYS A 131 -3.90 -30.14 5.32
C LYS A 131 -4.69 -29.61 4.13
N ILE A 132 -4.04 -29.57 2.98
CA ILE A 132 -4.70 -29.21 1.73
C ILE A 132 -5.53 -30.40 1.27
N SER A 133 -6.81 -30.16 1.06
CA SER A 133 -7.73 -31.11 0.43
C SER A 133 -8.53 -30.32 -0.60
N ILE A 134 -8.27 -30.60 -1.88
CA ILE A 134 -9.06 -30.04 -2.99
C ILE A 134 -10.00 -31.12 -3.48
N ASP A 135 -11.30 -30.91 -3.29
CA ASP A 135 -12.31 -31.87 -3.70
C ASP A 135 -12.62 -31.69 -5.20
N LYS A 136 -12.97 -32.79 -5.87
CA LYS A 136 -13.42 -32.76 -7.27
C LYS A 136 -14.56 -31.75 -7.49
N LYS A 137 -15.44 -31.56 -6.50
CA LYS A 137 -16.53 -30.57 -6.56
C LYS A 137 -16.02 -29.14 -6.71
N GLN A 138 -14.90 -28.79 -6.08
CA GLN A 138 -14.30 -27.46 -6.19
C GLN A 138 -13.69 -27.24 -7.58
N VAL A 139 -13.07 -28.28 -8.14
CA VAL A 139 -12.54 -28.26 -9.51
C VAL A 139 -13.67 -28.08 -10.52
N GLU A 140 -14.74 -28.88 -10.45
CA GLU A 140 -15.88 -28.76 -11.36
C GLU A 140 -16.62 -27.41 -11.19
N ALA A 141 -16.76 -26.91 -9.96
CA ALA A 141 -17.35 -25.59 -9.73
C ALA A 141 -16.51 -24.46 -10.36
N THR A 142 -15.19 -24.53 -10.23
CA THR A 142 -14.29 -23.55 -10.84
C THR A 142 -14.30 -23.66 -12.37
N LEU A 143 -14.37 -24.88 -12.90
CA LEU A 143 -14.51 -25.13 -14.34
C LEU A 143 -15.82 -24.56 -14.88
N GLU A 144 -16.92 -24.74 -14.16
CA GLU A 144 -18.22 -24.19 -14.55
C GLU A 144 -18.22 -22.66 -14.49
N GLN A 145 -17.62 -22.05 -13.47
CA GLN A 145 -17.43 -20.60 -13.42
C GLN A 145 -16.59 -20.07 -14.59
N LEU A 146 -15.52 -20.79 -14.96
CA LEU A 146 -14.72 -20.43 -16.12
C LEU A 146 -15.54 -20.52 -17.41
N ARG A 147 -16.33 -21.59 -17.58
CA ARG A 147 -17.25 -21.78 -18.71
C ARG A 147 -18.31 -20.67 -18.77
N GLU A 148 -18.85 -20.31 -17.61
CA GLU A 148 -19.82 -19.23 -17.45
C GLU A 148 -19.24 -17.88 -17.85
N SER A 149 -17.97 -17.62 -17.55
CA SER A 149 -17.29 -16.37 -17.92
C SER A 149 -17.05 -16.20 -19.42
N LYS A 150 -17.11 -17.31 -20.18
CA LYS A 150 -16.91 -17.35 -21.64
C LYS A 150 -18.20 -17.52 -22.43
N ALA A 151 -19.33 -17.58 -21.75
CA ALA A 151 -20.62 -17.73 -22.40
C ALA A 151 -20.98 -16.48 -23.23
N GLN A 152 -21.69 -16.72 -24.32
CA GLN A 152 -22.19 -15.67 -25.18
C GLN A 152 -23.67 -15.42 -24.89
N LEU A 153 -24.13 -14.19 -25.09
CA LEU A 153 -25.53 -13.84 -24.96
C LEU A 153 -26.19 -13.97 -26.34
N LYS A 154 -27.14 -14.88 -26.46
CA LYS A 154 -27.88 -15.13 -27.70
C LYS A 154 -29.32 -14.70 -27.54
N THR A 155 -29.85 -13.95 -28.50
CA THR A 155 -31.27 -13.55 -28.49
C THR A 155 -32.17 -14.77 -28.63
N VAL A 156 -33.11 -14.91 -27.71
CA VAL A 156 -34.09 -16.00 -27.71
C VAL A 156 -35.05 -15.77 -28.87
N SER A 157 -35.03 -16.67 -29.87
CA SER A 157 -35.86 -16.55 -31.07
C SER A 157 -37.30 -17.07 -30.87
N VAL A 158 -37.56 -17.79 -29.78
CA VAL A 158 -38.88 -18.34 -29.46
C VAL A 158 -39.62 -17.37 -28.54
N PRO A 159 -40.87 -16.99 -28.82
CA PRO A 159 -41.63 -16.10 -27.96
C PRO A 159 -42.02 -16.81 -26.65
N ARG A 160 -41.14 -16.71 -25.65
CA ARG A 160 -41.36 -17.13 -24.27
C ARG A 160 -41.20 -15.95 -23.31
N GLY A 161 -41.82 -16.07 -22.14
CA GLY A 161 -41.62 -15.10 -21.06
C GLY A 161 -40.21 -15.18 -20.47
N ILE A 162 -39.79 -14.11 -19.81
CA ILE A 162 -38.52 -14.03 -19.08
C ILE A 162 -38.45 -15.11 -17.99
N GLN A 163 -37.35 -15.85 -17.95
CA GLN A 163 -37.04 -16.88 -16.97
C GLN A 163 -35.89 -16.44 -16.06
N ALA A 164 -35.64 -17.22 -15.00
CA ALA A 164 -34.49 -17.01 -14.12
C ALA A 164 -33.18 -17.19 -14.92
N LYS A 165 -32.19 -16.32 -14.66
CA LYS A 165 -30.88 -16.25 -15.35
C LYS A 165 -30.89 -15.79 -16.82
N ASP A 166 -32.04 -15.36 -17.35
CA ASP A 166 -32.07 -14.65 -18.64
C ASP A 166 -31.45 -13.26 -18.52
N PHE A 167 -30.98 -12.75 -19.64
CA PHE A 167 -30.52 -11.38 -19.81
C PHE A 167 -31.57 -10.59 -20.59
N VAL A 168 -32.12 -9.56 -19.97
CA VAL A 168 -33.21 -8.76 -20.53
C VAL A 168 -32.63 -7.44 -21.02
N VAL A 169 -32.81 -7.14 -22.30
CA VAL A 169 -32.58 -5.80 -22.83
C VAL A 169 -33.88 -5.03 -22.68
N MET A 170 -33.88 -3.97 -21.88
CA MET A 170 -35.08 -3.19 -21.62
C MET A 170 -34.79 -1.70 -21.53
N ASP A 171 -35.84 -0.92 -21.76
CA ASP A 171 -35.89 0.49 -21.38
C ASP A 171 -36.69 0.58 -20.08
N PHE A 172 -36.22 1.39 -19.14
CA PHE A 172 -36.99 1.63 -17.91
C PHE A 172 -36.99 3.11 -17.54
N GLU A 173 -38.05 3.53 -16.89
CA GLU A 173 -38.23 4.86 -16.32
C GLU A 173 -38.90 4.75 -14.94
N GLY A 174 -38.15 5.10 -13.89
CA GLY A 174 -38.60 5.10 -12.50
C GLY A 174 -39.21 6.45 -12.14
N LEU A 175 -40.49 6.43 -11.80
CA LEU A 175 -41.28 7.61 -11.44
C LEU A 175 -41.62 7.60 -9.94
N MET A 176 -41.33 8.70 -9.27
CA MET A 176 -41.75 8.97 -7.88
C MET A 176 -42.57 10.25 -7.87
N ASP A 177 -43.81 10.19 -7.37
CA ASP A 177 -44.75 11.32 -7.37
C ASP A 177 -44.91 12.00 -8.75
N GLY A 178 -44.88 11.19 -9.82
CA GLY A 178 -45.01 11.65 -11.22
C GLY A 178 -43.75 12.29 -11.82
N LYS A 179 -42.61 12.28 -11.12
CA LYS A 179 -41.31 12.77 -11.62
C LYS A 179 -40.30 11.64 -11.75
N VAL A 180 -39.48 11.69 -12.79
CA VAL A 180 -38.39 10.74 -13.01
C VAL A 180 -37.34 10.90 -11.91
N ILE A 181 -36.96 9.80 -11.27
CA ILE A 181 -35.91 9.83 -10.25
C ILE A 181 -34.53 9.97 -10.92
N PRO A 182 -33.58 10.71 -10.33
CA PRO A 182 -32.22 10.81 -10.85
C PRO A 182 -31.57 9.42 -10.98
N GLY A 183 -31.06 9.10 -12.18
CA GLY A 183 -30.48 7.78 -12.46
C GLY A 183 -31.49 6.63 -12.63
N GLY A 184 -32.79 6.90 -12.51
CA GLY A 184 -33.86 5.90 -12.66
C GLY A 184 -34.39 5.73 -14.08
N ALA A 185 -33.71 6.25 -15.09
CA ALA A 185 -34.09 6.04 -16.49
C ALA A 185 -32.89 5.57 -17.31
N SER A 186 -33.10 4.53 -18.13
CA SER A 186 -32.09 4.02 -19.04
C SER A 186 -32.72 3.41 -20.28
N GLN A 187 -32.00 3.46 -21.39
CA GLN A 187 -32.39 2.84 -22.66
C GLN A 187 -31.40 1.74 -23.04
N ASN A 188 -31.89 0.66 -23.64
CA ASN A 188 -31.13 -0.53 -24.03
C ASN A 188 -30.32 -1.11 -22.87
N PHE A 189 -30.87 -1.04 -21.66
CA PHE A 189 -30.20 -1.51 -20.47
C PHE A 189 -30.23 -3.04 -20.43
N LEU A 190 -29.05 -3.65 -20.31
CA LEU A 190 -28.91 -5.10 -20.18
C LEU A 190 -28.96 -5.50 -18.70
N TYR A 191 -29.99 -6.24 -18.33
CA TYR A 191 -30.20 -6.71 -16.97
C TYR A 191 -30.13 -8.22 -16.88
N GLU A 192 -29.41 -8.74 -15.90
CA GLU A 192 -29.33 -10.17 -15.61
C GLU A 192 -30.34 -10.52 -14.51
N MET A 193 -31.29 -11.40 -14.83
CA MET A 193 -32.29 -11.88 -13.89
C MET A 193 -31.64 -12.67 -12.76
N GLY A 194 -31.90 -12.29 -11.51
CA GLY A 194 -31.28 -12.87 -10.32
C GLY A 194 -30.02 -12.13 -9.84
N SER A 195 -29.62 -11.04 -10.51
CA SER A 195 -28.46 -10.25 -10.06
C SER A 195 -28.75 -9.37 -8.85
N ASN A 196 -30.03 -9.19 -8.46
CA ASN A 196 -30.47 -8.36 -7.33
C ASN A 196 -29.88 -6.93 -7.37
N ARG A 197 -29.54 -6.44 -8.57
CA ARG A 197 -28.99 -5.09 -8.76
C ARG A 197 -30.06 -4.01 -8.60
N PHE A 198 -31.34 -4.38 -8.77
CA PHE A 198 -32.49 -3.50 -8.53
C PHE A 198 -33.15 -3.83 -7.19
N VAL A 199 -34.01 -2.92 -6.73
CA VAL A 199 -34.81 -3.10 -5.51
C VAL A 199 -35.67 -4.37 -5.59
N SER A 200 -35.80 -5.05 -4.45
CA SER A 200 -36.62 -6.25 -4.32
C SER A 200 -38.05 -6.02 -4.83
N GLY A 201 -38.60 -7.00 -5.56
CA GLY A 201 -39.89 -6.91 -6.24
C GLY A 201 -39.82 -6.44 -7.69
N PHE A 202 -38.72 -5.79 -8.13
CA PHE A 202 -38.56 -5.39 -9.52
C PHE A 202 -38.47 -6.61 -10.46
N GLU A 203 -37.63 -7.60 -10.11
CA GLU A 203 -37.48 -8.82 -10.92
C GLU A 203 -38.76 -9.66 -10.97
N GLU A 204 -39.57 -9.66 -9.92
CA GLU A 204 -40.84 -10.39 -9.88
C GLU A 204 -41.85 -9.82 -10.87
N GLY A 205 -41.86 -8.50 -11.07
CA GLY A 205 -42.69 -7.84 -12.07
C GLY A 205 -42.29 -8.16 -13.51
N LEU A 206 -40.99 -8.44 -13.75
CA LEU A 206 -40.41 -8.77 -15.05
C LEU A 206 -40.58 -10.23 -15.47
N LYS A 207 -40.70 -11.14 -14.50
CA LYS A 207 -40.94 -12.56 -14.80
C LYS A 207 -42.16 -12.71 -15.70
N GLU A 208 -42.08 -13.64 -16.65
CA GLU A 208 -43.14 -13.96 -17.61
C GLU A 208 -43.44 -12.89 -18.67
N MET A 209 -42.89 -11.66 -18.57
CA MET A 209 -43.02 -10.67 -19.64
C MET A 209 -42.33 -11.17 -20.91
N LYS A 210 -42.92 -10.85 -22.07
CA LYS A 210 -42.39 -11.22 -23.39
C LYS A 210 -41.65 -10.06 -24.05
N PRO A 211 -40.85 -10.32 -25.11
CA PRO A 211 -40.30 -9.24 -25.93
C PRO A 211 -41.40 -8.30 -26.42
N GLU A 212 -41.09 -7.01 -26.48
CA GLU A 212 -41.97 -5.91 -26.89
C GLU A 212 -43.13 -5.59 -25.91
N GLU A 213 -43.21 -6.27 -24.76
CA GLU A 213 -44.20 -5.94 -23.74
C GLU A 213 -43.78 -4.77 -22.85
N GLN A 214 -44.77 -3.97 -22.45
CA GLN A 214 -44.63 -2.86 -21.53
C GLN A 214 -45.44 -3.11 -20.27
N LYS A 215 -44.85 -2.83 -19.11
CA LYS A 215 -45.51 -3.02 -17.81
C LYS A 215 -45.05 -1.98 -16.80
N GLU A 216 -45.97 -1.59 -15.94
CA GLU A 216 -45.67 -0.76 -14.77
C GLU A 216 -45.43 -1.67 -13.57
N ILE A 217 -44.25 -1.57 -12.97
CA ILE A 217 -43.84 -2.35 -11.81
C ILE A 217 -43.72 -1.42 -10.61
N GLN A 218 -44.53 -1.66 -9.58
CA GLN A 218 -44.50 -0.89 -8.35
C GLN A 218 -43.55 -1.55 -7.36
N VAL A 219 -42.58 -0.79 -6.86
CA VAL A 219 -41.61 -1.26 -5.87
C VAL A 219 -41.49 -0.27 -4.73
N THR A 220 -41.26 -0.80 -3.53
CA THR A 220 -41.04 0.00 -2.33
C THR A 220 -39.59 -0.16 -1.90
N TYR A 221 -38.88 0.97 -1.80
CA TYR A 221 -37.51 0.99 -1.34
C TYR A 221 -37.45 0.72 0.17
N PRO A 222 -36.46 -0.04 0.65
CA PRO A 222 -36.32 -0.32 2.07
C PRO A 222 -35.95 0.96 2.86
N GLN A 223 -36.23 0.97 4.16
CA GLN A 223 -36.02 2.17 5.00
C GLN A 223 -34.55 2.52 5.22
N ASP A 224 -33.66 1.55 5.06
CA ASP A 224 -32.21 1.65 5.23
C ASP A 224 -31.47 1.86 3.89
N PHE A 225 -32.19 2.25 2.84
CA PHE A 225 -31.57 2.52 1.53
C PHE A 225 -30.55 3.67 1.62
N HIS A 226 -29.43 3.48 0.94
CA HIS A 226 -28.26 4.39 0.95
C HIS A 226 -28.62 5.80 0.47
N GLU A 227 -29.58 5.93 -0.44
CA GLU A 227 -30.13 7.23 -0.82
C GLU A 227 -31.36 7.61 0.03
N LYS A 228 -31.16 8.53 0.98
CA LYS A 228 -32.20 9.02 1.91
C LYS A 228 -33.46 9.56 1.23
N LYS A 229 -33.38 9.97 -0.04
CA LYS A 229 -34.53 10.48 -0.80
C LYS A 229 -35.45 9.37 -1.31
N LEU A 230 -34.91 8.16 -1.49
CA LEU A 230 -35.64 6.98 -1.96
C LEU A 230 -36.03 6.05 -0.82
N ALA A 231 -35.32 6.09 0.31
CA ALA A 231 -35.60 5.24 1.48
C ALA A 231 -37.07 5.30 1.93
N GLY A 232 -37.73 4.13 1.97
CA GLY A 232 -39.13 3.99 2.37
C GLY A 232 -40.17 4.55 1.39
N LYS A 233 -39.75 5.02 0.20
CA LYS A 233 -40.65 5.55 -0.83
C LYS A 233 -41.08 4.48 -1.83
N GLN A 234 -42.28 4.64 -2.36
CA GLN A 234 -42.80 3.82 -3.45
C GLN A 234 -42.46 4.46 -4.79
N VAL A 235 -41.94 3.67 -5.72
CA VAL A 235 -41.56 4.10 -7.07
C VAL A 235 -42.25 3.20 -8.08
N VAL A 236 -42.78 3.80 -9.14
CA VAL A 236 -43.40 3.10 -10.26
C VAL A 236 -42.39 3.05 -11.40
N PHE A 237 -41.92 1.86 -11.76
CA PHE A 237 -41.05 1.67 -12.92
C PHE A 237 -41.90 1.31 -14.14
N LYS A 238 -41.86 2.17 -15.15
CA LYS A 238 -42.33 1.82 -16.50
C LYS A 238 -41.22 1.06 -17.19
N VAL A 239 -41.45 -0.21 -17.49
CA VAL A 239 -40.45 -1.05 -18.16
C VAL A 239 -40.97 -1.50 -19.51
N SER A 240 -40.14 -1.40 -20.53
CA SER A 240 -40.37 -1.93 -21.88
C SER A 240 -39.31 -2.95 -22.20
N VAL A 241 -39.69 -4.22 -22.34
CA VAL A 241 -38.78 -5.29 -22.73
C VAL A 241 -38.55 -5.23 -24.23
N LYS A 242 -37.30 -5.12 -24.67
CA LYS A 242 -36.93 -5.13 -26.09
C LYS A 242 -36.57 -6.53 -26.55
N GLU A 243 -35.61 -7.14 -25.87
CA GLU A 243 -35.09 -8.45 -26.23
C GLU A 243 -34.87 -9.29 -24.98
N ILE A 244 -35.11 -10.59 -25.11
CA ILE A 244 -34.67 -11.57 -24.12
C ILE A 244 -33.47 -12.30 -24.73
N LYS A 245 -32.38 -12.34 -24.00
CA LYS A 245 -31.16 -13.06 -24.33
C LYS A 245 -30.96 -14.17 -23.32
N GLU A 246 -30.52 -15.32 -23.77
CA GLU A 246 -30.10 -16.41 -22.91
C GLU A 246 -28.60 -16.62 -23.00
N LYS A 247 -28.03 -17.16 -21.93
CA LYS A 247 -26.61 -17.47 -21.83
C LYS A 247 -26.34 -18.77 -22.58
N GLU A 248 -25.76 -18.68 -23.76
CA GLU A 248 -25.29 -19.83 -24.52
C GLU A 248 -23.91 -20.23 -23.98
N MET A 249 -23.93 -21.27 -23.14
CA MET A 249 -22.73 -21.84 -22.56
C MET A 249 -21.93 -22.57 -23.65
N PRO A 250 -20.62 -22.32 -23.79
CA PRO A 250 -19.83 -23.07 -24.75
C PRO A 250 -19.82 -24.55 -24.37
N PRO A 251 -19.80 -25.46 -25.35
CA PRO A 251 -19.66 -26.88 -25.07
C PRO A 251 -18.36 -27.12 -24.29
N LEU A 252 -18.42 -27.98 -23.28
CA LEU A 252 -17.25 -28.37 -22.52
C LEU A 252 -16.52 -29.48 -23.27
N ASP A 253 -15.75 -29.09 -24.28
CA ASP A 253 -14.98 -29.97 -25.14
C ASP A 253 -13.50 -29.52 -25.24
N ASP A 254 -12.70 -30.25 -26.02
CA ASP A 254 -11.28 -29.95 -26.19
C ASP A 254 -11.05 -28.62 -26.91
N VAL A 255 -12.03 -28.13 -27.69
CA VAL A 255 -11.97 -26.81 -28.33
C VAL A 255 -12.08 -25.71 -27.28
N PHE A 256 -12.98 -25.86 -26.30
CA PHE A 256 -13.05 -24.97 -25.14
C PHE A 256 -11.75 -25.00 -24.33
N ALA A 257 -11.19 -26.19 -24.08
CA ALA A 257 -9.93 -26.32 -23.35
C ALA A 257 -8.76 -25.59 -24.04
N GLN A 258 -8.68 -25.66 -25.37
CA GLN A 258 -7.64 -25.00 -26.17
C GLN A 258 -7.70 -23.46 -26.13
N GLN A 259 -8.82 -22.86 -25.69
CA GLN A 259 -8.89 -21.42 -25.44
C GLN A 259 -8.06 -21.00 -24.22
N ILE A 260 -7.67 -21.95 -23.38
CA ILE A 260 -6.85 -21.74 -22.20
C ILE A 260 -5.42 -22.14 -22.54
N GLU A 261 -4.50 -21.19 -22.39
CA GLU A 261 -3.10 -21.39 -22.73
C GLU A 261 -2.50 -22.61 -22.00
N GLY A 262 -1.92 -23.54 -22.78
CA GLY A 262 -1.28 -24.73 -22.24
C GLY A 262 -2.22 -25.91 -21.94
N CYS A 263 -3.50 -25.85 -22.33
CA CYS A 263 -4.43 -26.98 -22.24
C CYS A 263 -4.83 -27.47 -23.64
N LYS A 264 -4.77 -28.78 -23.88
CA LYS A 264 -5.19 -29.41 -25.15
C LYS A 264 -6.50 -30.20 -25.01
N SER A 265 -6.84 -30.62 -23.80
CA SER A 265 -8.05 -31.38 -23.50
C SER A 265 -8.74 -30.89 -22.23
N VAL A 266 -10.01 -31.25 -22.06
CA VAL A 266 -10.75 -30.93 -20.82
C VAL A 266 -10.11 -31.58 -19.59
N GLU A 267 -9.48 -32.74 -19.74
CA GLU A 267 -8.75 -33.39 -18.64
C GLU A 267 -7.52 -32.58 -18.22
N GLU A 268 -6.73 -32.09 -19.17
CA GLU A 268 -5.60 -31.20 -18.89
C GLU A 268 -6.07 -29.89 -18.21
N LEU A 269 -7.22 -29.35 -18.64
CA LEU A 269 -7.83 -28.18 -18.02
C LEU A 269 -8.24 -28.45 -16.56
N ARG A 270 -8.86 -29.60 -16.27
CA ARG A 270 -9.20 -30.00 -14.90
C ARG A 270 -7.97 -30.15 -14.02
N THR A 271 -6.92 -30.80 -14.52
CA THR A 271 -5.65 -30.93 -13.79
C THR A 271 -5.02 -29.56 -13.53
N LYS A 272 -5.01 -28.67 -14.52
CA LYS A 272 -4.49 -27.30 -14.34
C LYS A 272 -5.28 -26.53 -13.27
N ILE A 273 -6.62 -26.58 -13.30
CA ILE A 273 -7.48 -25.96 -12.28
C ILE A 273 -7.17 -26.53 -10.90
N HIS A 274 -7.05 -27.86 -10.79
CA HIS A 274 -6.69 -28.50 -9.52
C HIS A 274 -5.33 -28.00 -9.01
N ASP A 275 -4.30 -27.98 -9.84
CA ASP A 275 -2.95 -27.54 -9.46
C ASP A 275 -2.92 -26.06 -9.07
N ASP A 276 -3.69 -25.21 -9.75
CA ASP A 276 -3.81 -23.79 -9.42
C ASP A 276 -4.55 -23.59 -8.08
N LEU A 277 -5.58 -24.38 -7.78
CA LEU A 277 -6.24 -24.40 -6.48
C LEU A 277 -5.29 -24.87 -5.37
N VAL A 278 -4.53 -25.95 -5.61
CA VAL A 278 -3.51 -26.43 -4.67
C VAL A 278 -2.47 -25.33 -4.40
N LYS A 279 -1.88 -24.72 -5.44
CA LYS A 279 -0.92 -23.63 -5.28
C LYS A 279 -1.49 -22.43 -4.53
N ARG A 280 -2.77 -22.09 -4.76
CA ARG A 280 -3.44 -21.01 -4.02
C ARG A 280 -3.53 -21.34 -2.53
N GLU A 281 -3.96 -22.55 -2.18
CA GLU A 281 -4.03 -22.99 -0.79
C GLU A 281 -2.65 -23.12 -0.14
N GLU A 282 -1.65 -23.65 -0.86
CA GLU A 282 -0.25 -23.69 -0.39
C GLU A 282 0.25 -22.30 -0.04
N ASN A 283 0.00 -21.31 -0.89
CA ASN A 283 0.39 -19.93 -0.65
C ASN A 283 -0.37 -19.30 0.52
N ARG A 284 -1.68 -19.58 0.66
CA ARG A 284 -2.48 -19.12 1.80
C ARG A 284 -1.93 -19.68 3.11
N ILE A 285 -1.74 -21.00 3.16
CA ILE A 285 -1.22 -21.71 4.34
C ILE A 285 0.20 -21.24 4.67
N LYS A 286 1.08 -21.06 3.67
CA LYS A 286 2.43 -20.51 3.89
C LYS A 286 2.35 -19.14 4.56
N LYS A 287 1.55 -18.21 4.04
CA LYS A 287 1.38 -16.87 4.61
C LYS A 287 0.80 -16.89 6.03
N GLU A 288 -0.14 -17.80 6.31
CA GLU A 288 -0.69 -17.96 7.66
C GLU A 288 0.34 -18.53 8.65
N LEU A 289 1.12 -19.51 8.22
CA LEU A 289 2.23 -20.05 9.01
C LEU A 289 3.27 -18.97 9.31
N GLU A 290 3.70 -18.22 8.29
CA GLU A 290 4.61 -17.07 8.45
C GLU A 290 4.06 -16.08 9.47
N LYS A 291 2.79 -15.67 9.32
CA LYS A 291 2.14 -14.77 10.26
C LYS A 291 2.15 -15.32 11.69
N LYS A 292 1.75 -16.57 11.90
CA LYS A 292 1.72 -17.21 13.24
C LYS A 292 3.13 -17.25 13.87
N ILE A 293 4.14 -17.60 13.10
CA ILE A 293 5.52 -17.70 13.57
C ILE A 293 6.10 -16.32 13.88
N LEU A 294 5.86 -15.33 13.02
CA LEU A 294 6.29 -13.95 13.25
C LEU A 294 5.59 -13.32 14.46
N THR A 295 4.30 -13.60 14.66
CA THR A 295 3.57 -13.15 15.86
C THR A 295 4.20 -13.71 17.13
N GLN A 296 4.45 -15.02 17.20
CA GLN A 296 5.12 -15.61 18.36
C GLN A 296 6.55 -15.09 18.55
N LEU A 297 7.27 -14.80 17.45
CA LEU A 297 8.60 -14.20 17.52
C LEU A 297 8.55 -12.82 18.18
N VAL A 298 7.59 -11.97 17.78
CA VAL A 298 7.40 -10.64 18.38
C VAL A 298 6.95 -10.74 19.84
N GLU A 299 6.04 -11.65 20.18
CA GLU A 299 5.57 -11.83 21.56
C GLU A 299 6.67 -12.30 22.52
N LYS A 300 7.59 -13.14 22.05
CA LYS A 300 8.72 -13.63 22.85
C LYS A 300 9.89 -12.64 22.95
N ASN A 301 9.84 -11.55 22.21
CA ASN A 301 10.90 -10.54 22.17
C ASN A 301 10.30 -9.16 22.47
N GLU A 302 10.39 -8.73 23.73
CA GLU A 302 10.01 -7.38 24.12
C GLU A 302 10.92 -6.36 23.43
N LEU A 303 10.34 -5.62 22.49
CA LEU A 303 11.01 -4.60 21.71
C LEU A 303 10.08 -3.39 21.55
N THR A 304 10.59 -2.21 21.90
CA THR A 304 9.95 -0.93 21.59
C THR A 304 10.53 -0.37 20.30
N PRO A 305 9.76 -0.30 19.21
CA PRO A 305 10.24 0.23 17.93
C PRO A 305 10.40 1.75 18.00
N PRO A 306 11.35 2.34 17.26
CA PRO A 306 11.48 3.80 17.16
C PRO A 306 10.21 4.43 16.56
N PRO A 307 9.63 5.47 17.19
CA PRO A 307 8.41 6.14 16.70
C PRO A 307 8.52 6.61 15.24
N SER A 308 9.69 7.09 14.83
CA SER A 308 9.92 7.53 13.45
C SER A 308 9.82 6.41 12.43
N MET A 309 10.33 5.22 12.74
CA MET A 309 10.19 4.04 11.88
C MET A 309 8.73 3.57 11.81
N VAL A 310 8.02 3.59 12.95
CA VAL A 310 6.59 3.26 13.00
C VAL A 310 5.79 4.23 12.14
N LYS A 311 6.09 5.53 12.23
CA LYS A 311 5.43 6.55 11.40
C LYS A 311 5.69 6.32 9.91
N GLN A 312 6.93 6.08 9.50
CA GLN A 312 7.26 5.80 8.10
C GLN A 312 6.51 4.57 7.57
N GLN A 313 6.44 3.50 8.37
CA GLN A 313 5.69 2.30 8.00
C GLN A 313 4.18 2.56 7.94
N TYR A 314 3.65 3.34 8.88
CA TYR A 314 2.24 3.75 8.87
C TYR A 314 1.90 4.56 7.63
N ASP A 315 2.68 5.58 7.30
CA ASP A 315 2.50 6.43 6.12
C ASP A 315 2.53 5.57 4.83
N PHE A 316 3.42 4.57 4.77
CA PHE A 316 3.46 3.60 3.67
C PHE A 316 2.19 2.75 3.58
N LEU A 317 1.69 2.23 4.71
CA LEU A 317 0.48 1.41 4.73
C LEU A 317 -0.78 2.21 4.38
N VAL A 318 -0.85 3.48 4.78
CA VAL A 318 -1.93 4.41 4.42
C VAL A 318 -1.92 4.68 2.92
N ASP A 319 -0.77 5.05 2.35
CA ASP A 319 -0.62 5.33 0.91
C ASP A 319 -0.93 4.09 0.04
N ASP A 320 -0.48 2.91 0.47
CA ASP A 320 -0.80 1.63 -0.15
C ASP A 320 -2.31 1.28 -0.07
N SER A 321 -2.95 1.55 1.07
CA SER A 321 -4.39 1.36 1.25
C SER A 321 -5.20 2.35 0.41
N GLN A 322 -4.79 3.61 0.36
CA GLN A 322 -5.38 4.64 -0.48
C GLN A 322 -5.34 4.23 -1.94
N ARG A 323 -4.18 3.81 -2.47
CA ARG A 323 -4.06 3.33 -3.85
C ARG A 323 -5.02 2.20 -4.18
N ARG A 324 -5.17 1.20 -3.28
CA ARG A 324 -6.12 0.10 -3.47
C ARG A 324 -7.57 0.59 -3.50
N LEU A 325 -7.96 1.44 -2.55
CA LEU A 325 -9.32 1.96 -2.45
C LEU A 325 -9.69 2.82 -3.68
N THR A 326 -8.77 3.65 -4.16
CA THR A 326 -8.95 4.41 -5.40
C THR A 326 -9.09 3.49 -6.62
N GLN A 327 -8.31 2.40 -6.70
CA GLN A 327 -8.45 1.39 -7.77
C GLN A 327 -9.79 0.66 -7.72
N MET A 328 -10.39 0.53 -6.54
CA MET A 328 -11.74 -0.02 -6.35
C MET A 328 -12.85 1.00 -6.68
N GLY A 329 -12.49 2.25 -7.02
CA GLY A 329 -13.42 3.29 -7.44
C GLY A 329 -13.98 4.17 -6.32
N LEU A 330 -13.44 4.09 -5.09
CA LEU A 330 -13.84 4.98 -4.00
C LEU A 330 -13.38 6.42 -4.26
N LYS A 331 -14.21 7.39 -3.86
CA LYS A 331 -13.94 8.84 -3.98
C LYS A 331 -13.49 9.45 -2.65
N ASP A 332 -12.88 10.63 -2.72
CA ASP A 332 -12.21 11.30 -1.61
C ASP A 332 -12.97 11.33 -0.26
N PRO A 333 -14.29 11.66 -0.16
CA PRO A 333 -14.95 11.67 1.14
C PRO A 333 -15.15 10.26 1.74
N GLU A 334 -15.45 9.25 0.92
CA GLU A 334 -15.61 7.86 1.39
C GLU A 334 -14.26 7.19 1.69
N LEU A 335 -13.23 7.59 0.93
CA LEU A 335 -11.86 7.11 1.12
C LEU A 335 -11.28 7.60 2.44
N GLU A 336 -11.45 8.89 2.77
CA GLU A 336 -11.00 9.46 4.04
C GLU A 336 -11.70 8.81 5.24
N GLU A 337 -13.03 8.63 5.17
CA GLU A 337 -13.80 7.97 6.22
C GLU A 337 -13.32 6.53 6.46
N GLN A 338 -13.07 5.77 5.39
CA GLN A 338 -12.59 4.41 5.48
C GLN A 338 -11.16 4.33 6.05
N LEU A 339 -10.26 5.21 5.62
CA LEU A 339 -8.89 5.28 6.14
C LEU A 339 -8.88 5.64 7.63
N GLN A 340 -9.73 6.58 8.06
CA GLN A 340 -9.86 6.95 9.47
C GLN A 340 -10.37 5.77 10.31
N LYS A 341 -11.30 4.97 9.78
CA LYS A 341 -11.76 3.74 10.45
C LYS A 341 -10.64 2.71 10.63
N TRP A 342 -9.71 2.63 9.69
CA TRP A 342 -8.59 1.68 9.71
C TRP A 342 -7.35 2.20 10.44
N GLU A 343 -7.27 3.49 10.78
CA GLU A 343 -6.16 4.10 11.51
C GLU A 343 -5.63 3.27 12.70
N PRO A 344 -6.45 2.81 13.66
CA PRO A 344 -5.93 2.03 14.80
C PRO A 344 -5.36 0.66 14.39
N GLU A 345 -5.96 0.02 13.39
CA GLU A 345 -5.48 -1.26 12.86
C GLU A 345 -4.16 -1.07 12.09
N LEU A 346 -4.07 -0.04 11.26
CA LEU A 346 -2.88 0.33 10.50
C LEU A 346 -1.74 0.74 11.44
N GLN A 347 -2.02 1.46 12.52
CA GLN A 347 -1.01 1.82 13.51
C GLN A 347 -0.48 0.60 14.26
N THR A 348 -1.37 -0.31 14.68
CA THR A 348 -0.99 -1.58 15.31
C THR A 348 -0.16 -2.43 14.34
N ARG A 349 -0.57 -2.48 13.07
CA ARG A 349 0.14 -3.18 12.01
C ARG A 349 1.52 -2.59 11.76
N ALA A 350 1.65 -1.27 11.69
CA ALA A 350 2.92 -0.59 11.48
C ALA A 350 3.91 -0.88 12.62
N GLN A 351 3.44 -0.85 13.87
CA GLN A 351 4.28 -1.23 15.01
C GLN A 351 4.74 -2.68 14.93
N PHE A 352 3.84 -3.59 14.54
CA PHE A 352 4.17 -5.00 14.36
C PHE A 352 5.21 -5.20 13.25
N ASP A 353 5.00 -4.59 12.08
CA ASP A 353 5.90 -4.71 10.93
C ASP A 353 7.30 -4.19 11.25
N VAL A 354 7.42 -3.04 11.94
CA VAL A 354 8.73 -2.52 12.36
C VAL A 354 9.43 -3.44 13.35
N LYS A 355 8.70 -4.02 14.32
CA LYS A 355 9.26 -5.01 15.25
C LYS A 355 9.78 -6.24 14.49
N VAL A 356 9.00 -6.76 13.53
CA VAL A 356 9.40 -7.89 12.69
C VAL A 356 10.67 -7.56 11.92
N VAL A 357 10.74 -6.40 11.26
CA VAL A 357 11.93 -6.00 10.48
C VAL A 357 13.18 -5.94 11.36
N LEU A 358 13.08 -5.35 12.55
CA LEU A 358 14.20 -5.25 13.50
C LEU A 358 14.65 -6.63 14.02
N LEU A 359 13.71 -7.52 14.31
CA LEU A 359 14.01 -8.89 14.76
C LEU A 359 14.61 -9.76 13.66
N ILE A 360 14.12 -9.62 12.42
CA ILE A 360 14.68 -10.29 11.24
C ILE A 360 16.10 -9.77 10.96
N GLU A 361 16.34 -8.46 11.05
CA GLU A 361 17.68 -7.89 10.91
C GLU A 361 18.64 -8.43 11.98
N ALA A 362 18.18 -8.54 13.23
CA ALA A 362 18.96 -9.14 14.31
C ALA A 362 19.26 -10.63 14.05
N LEU A 363 18.29 -11.39 13.53
CA LEU A 363 18.46 -12.79 13.17
C LEU A 363 19.46 -12.98 12.04
N VAL A 364 19.34 -12.18 10.98
CA VAL A 364 20.28 -12.17 9.85
C VAL A 364 21.71 -11.94 10.33
N LYS A 365 21.93 -10.96 11.23
CA LYS A 365 23.25 -10.69 11.81
C LYS A 365 23.75 -11.84 12.68
N LYS A 366 22.87 -12.43 13.51
CA LYS A 366 23.22 -13.52 14.44
C LYS A 366 23.60 -14.82 13.70
N GLU A 367 22.84 -15.17 12.67
CA GLU A 367 23.06 -16.38 11.87
C GLU A 367 23.97 -16.14 10.66
N LYS A 368 24.42 -14.90 10.45
CA LYS A 368 25.24 -14.46 9.30
C LYS A 368 24.63 -14.89 7.96
N LEU A 369 23.32 -14.67 7.82
CA LEU A 369 22.61 -14.97 6.59
C LEU A 369 23.04 -14.00 5.49
N GLU A 370 23.35 -14.55 4.32
CA GLU A 370 23.70 -13.78 3.13
C GLU A 370 22.93 -14.32 1.93
N ILE A 371 22.63 -13.42 0.99
CA ILE A 371 22.10 -13.75 -0.33
C ILE A 371 23.30 -13.94 -1.26
N SER A 372 23.36 -15.10 -1.91
CA SER A 372 24.33 -15.36 -2.98
C SER A 372 23.94 -14.65 -4.27
N GLU A 373 24.89 -14.46 -5.20
CA GLU A 373 24.58 -13.87 -6.52
C GLU A 373 23.57 -14.71 -7.30
N LYS A 374 23.58 -16.04 -7.12
CA LYS A 374 22.62 -16.94 -7.75
C LYS A 374 21.20 -16.69 -7.23
N GLU A 375 21.01 -16.60 -5.92
CA GLU A 375 19.71 -16.28 -5.31
C GLU A 375 19.22 -14.88 -5.70
N LEU A 376 20.14 -13.92 -5.87
CA LEU A 376 19.82 -12.59 -6.38
C LEU A 376 19.32 -12.65 -7.83
N ASP A 377 20.00 -13.40 -8.69
CA ASP A 377 19.59 -13.57 -10.09
C ASP A 377 18.23 -14.30 -10.21
N GLU A 378 17.98 -15.32 -9.39
CA GLU A 378 16.68 -16.00 -9.29
C GLU A 378 15.56 -15.04 -8.83
N GLY A 379 15.84 -14.18 -7.85
CA GLY A 379 14.92 -13.14 -7.40
C GLY A 379 14.59 -12.13 -8.50
N LEU A 380 15.61 -11.68 -9.25
CA LEU A 380 15.44 -10.79 -10.39
C LEU A 380 14.67 -11.47 -11.54
N GLU A 381 14.80 -12.78 -11.71
CA GLU A 381 14.03 -13.55 -12.69
C GLU A 381 12.53 -13.55 -12.37
N LYS A 382 12.14 -13.69 -11.09
CA LYS A 382 10.74 -13.57 -10.68
C LYS A 382 10.16 -12.20 -10.98
N ILE A 383 10.93 -11.13 -10.71
CA ILE A 383 10.53 -9.75 -11.02
C ILE A 383 10.44 -9.54 -12.53
N ALA A 384 11.36 -10.11 -13.30
CA ALA A 384 11.34 -10.03 -14.75
C ALA A 384 10.10 -10.70 -15.34
N LYS A 385 9.71 -11.88 -14.83
CA LYS A 385 8.48 -12.58 -15.25
C LYS A 385 7.21 -11.77 -14.94
N SER A 386 7.11 -11.18 -13.74
CA SER A 386 5.93 -10.38 -13.39
C SER A 386 5.86 -9.06 -14.17
N ALA A 387 7.00 -8.47 -14.52
CA ALA A 387 7.09 -7.24 -15.31
C ALA A 387 7.10 -7.49 -16.84
N ASN A 388 6.93 -8.74 -17.28
CA ASN A 388 7.05 -9.15 -18.68
C ASN A 388 8.32 -8.59 -19.38
N SER A 389 9.45 -8.67 -18.68
CA SER A 389 10.75 -8.11 -19.07
C SER A 389 11.86 -9.16 -18.95
N THR A 390 13.07 -8.80 -19.36
CA THR A 390 14.25 -9.68 -19.31
C THR A 390 15.11 -9.37 -18.09
N VAL A 391 15.70 -10.40 -17.45
CA VAL A 391 16.59 -10.25 -16.29
C VAL A 391 17.69 -9.18 -16.46
N PRO A 392 18.41 -9.10 -17.60
CA PRO A 392 19.44 -8.07 -17.79
C PRO A 392 18.90 -6.63 -17.74
N LYS A 393 17.73 -6.38 -18.33
CA LYS A 393 17.08 -5.06 -18.30
C LYS A 393 16.64 -4.69 -16.88
N VAL A 394 16.05 -5.64 -16.16
CA VAL A 394 15.63 -5.45 -14.76
C VAL A 394 16.84 -5.21 -13.85
N LYS A 395 17.92 -5.98 -14.00
CA LYS A 395 19.16 -5.82 -13.24
C LYS A 395 19.81 -4.45 -13.50
N THR A 396 19.81 -4.00 -14.76
CA THR A 396 20.33 -2.68 -15.14
C THR A 396 19.47 -1.56 -14.54
N TYR A 397 18.15 -1.68 -14.63
CA TYR A 397 17.21 -0.71 -14.02
C TYR A 397 17.43 -0.53 -12.51
N PHE A 398 17.52 -1.64 -11.75
CA PHE A 398 17.76 -1.57 -10.31
C PHE A 398 19.18 -1.08 -9.95
N LYS A 399 20.17 -1.32 -10.80
CA LYS A 399 21.52 -0.76 -10.64
C LYS A 399 21.54 0.74 -10.88
N GLU A 400 20.96 1.22 -11.98
CA GLU A 400 20.90 2.63 -12.33
C GLU A 400 20.12 3.46 -11.31
N LYS A 401 19.04 2.89 -10.75
CA LYS A 401 18.28 3.52 -9.66
C LYS A 401 18.90 3.39 -8.27
N GLY A 402 20.02 2.65 -8.13
CA GLY A 402 20.66 2.41 -6.84
C GLY A 402 19.82 1.58 -5.85
N THR A 403 18.78 0.89 -6.33
CA THR A 403 17.82 0.13 -5.52
C THR A 403 18.10 -1.38 -5.48
N LEU A 404 19.18 -1.84 -6.12
CA LEU A 404 19.60 -3.25 -6.06
C LEU A 404 19.86 -3.73 -4.62
N SER A 405 20.35 -2.86 -3.74
CA SER A 405 20.53 -3.14 -2.31
C SER A 405 19.19 -3.43 -1.60
N GLN A 406 18.12 -2.74 -1.99
CA GLN A 406 16.77 -2.97 -1.46
C GLN A 406 16.24 -4.33 -1.90
N VAL A 407 16.44 -4.71 -3.17
CA VAL A 407 16.06 -6.03 -3.68
C VAL A 407 16.81 -7.13 -2.93
N ARG A 408 18.13 -6.97 -2.73
CA ARG A 408 18.94 -7.90 -1.96
C ARG A 408 18.46 -8.01 -0.51
N TRP A 409 18.10 -6.88 0.11
CA TRP A 409 17.55 -6.85 1.46
C TRP A 409 16.21 -7.57 1.57
N GLN A 410 15.31 -7.37 0.61
CA GLN A 410 14.02 -8.05 0.56
C GLN A 410 14.18 -9.57 0.43
N LEU A 411 15.05 -10.04 -0.48
CA LEU A 411 15.35 -11.47 -0.60
C LEU A 411 15.97 -12.04 0.68
N LEU A 412 16.79 -11.25 1.37
CA LEU A 412 17.40 -11.65 2.64
C LEU A 412 16.37 -11.76 3.76
N GLN A 413 15.36 -10.88 3.79
CA GLN A 413 14.22 -10.98 4.70
C GLN A 413 13.41 -12.25 4.43
N ASP A 414 13.08 -12.53 3.16
CA ASP A 414 12.35 -13.74 2.78
C ASP A 414 13.12 -14.99 3.21
N LYS A 415 14.43 -15.03 2.95
CA LYS A 415 15.32 -16.14 3.37
C LYS A 415 15.37 -16.30 4.89
N ALA A 416 15.38 -15.20 5.64
CA ALA A 416 15.34 -15.25 7.10
C ALA A 416 14.00 -15.78 7.64
N VAL A 417 12.88 -15.43 7.01
CA VAL A 417 11.56 -15.98 7.34
C VAL A 417 11.49 -17.47 7.01
N GLU A 418 12.00 -17.89 5.85
CA GLU A 418 12.08 -19.32 5.50
C GLU A 418 12.98 -20.11 6.46
N PHE A 419 14.10 -19.52 6.89
CA PHE A 419 14.93 -20.09 7.93
C PHE A 419 14.17 -20.26 9.24
N LEU A 420 13.39 -19.25 9.68
CA LEU A 420 12.53 -19.35 10.86
C LEU A 420 11.51 -20.48 10.74
N LEU A 421 10.83 -20.58 9.60
CA LEU A 421 9.89 -21.67 9.32
C LEU A 421 10.57 -23.04 9.40
N SER A 422 11.79 -23.17 8.85
CA SER A 422 12.55 -24.43 8.88
C SER A 422 12.97 -24.85 10.29
N LYS A 423 13.13 -23.89 11.21
CA LYS A 423 13.46 -24.13 12.63
C LYS A 423 12.21 -24.25 13.51
N ALA A 424 11.05 -23.90 12.99
CA ALA A 424 9.78 -24.03 13.69
C ALA A 424 9.29 -25.48 13.69
N LYS A 425 8.62 -25.87 14.77
CA LYS A 425 7.90 -27.15 14.88
C LYS A 425 6.55 -27.02 14.20
N ILE A 426 6.51 -27.34 12.91
CA ILE A 426 5.28 -27.36 12.12
C ILE A 426 4.59 -28.72 12.37
N LYS A 427 3.37 -28.68 12.92
CA LYS A 427 2.55 -29.87 13.21
C LYS A 427 1.47 -30.07 12.17
#